data_AF-A0A953REK5-F1
#
_entry.id   AF-A0A953REK5-F1
#
_cell.length_a   1.000
_cell.length_b   1.000
_cell.length_c   1.000
_cell.angle_alpha   90.00
_cell.angle_beta   90.00
_cell.angle_gamma   90.00
#
_symmetry.space_group_name_H-M   'P 1'
#
loop_
_entity.id
_entity.type
_entity.pdbx_description
1 polymer ?
#
loop_
_entity_poly.entity_id
_entity_poly.type
_entity_poly.pdbx_seq_one_letter_code
_entity_poly.pdbx_strand_id
1 'polypeptide(L)'
;MKTVEISKRACSEWFAMALVATLLLPCSGVVYAQKNKDKTTSPPPPPPARSAPAPAPAARPAAPASQPARTAAPVQPRSQPPAQPSRNPNQVPSSGNPNQVRPSGNPNQVQPSGNPNQVRPSGNPNQVRPSGNPNQVRSSGNPNQVRPSGDPNQVRPGARPEYRGSNGSSVLYSPSGHPTVVHTSGGATIFHAPGGGRTAIVARPGGRVIVTNGRGHGYVQRPIAVRGGRTFVQRTYYVRGSPYARFYRPVVYRGVSFNVYTPVRFYSPRFYAWGYTPWRAPVIYSFGWGPATPWFGFYGGYFTPYPSYAGPNFWLTDYMLAASLQDAYQERFDAAGGAPPPYDPSGQVAVNPQVKNMIAQEVRWQLDQESRESQTQNVQPVANAAPPIFADGNAHVFVASSSLIVSAGGQECGLTSGDVLQLNPSPSADPTYANVQVLASKGQDCATGQIVPVQLADLQEMQNHMRETIDQGLGDLQAKQGQGNLPQIDPALRAETPASYSAYLPAPEADAENELQQSAQETAGQEEAILRQAGPAATAPPALAPGDSGRVPTPGPPTVSEGQTIDQVLAAMGQPDRKAKVANKDIYVYKDMKITFVNGKVTDIQ
;
A
#
# COMPACT_ATOMS: atom_id res chain seq x y z
N MET A 1 -7.71 -71.85 0.43
CA MET A 1 -7.37 -72.90 1.43
C MET A 1 -6.61 -72.24 2.58
N LYS A 2 -7.18 -72.35 3.80
CA LYS A 2 -6.62 -72.11 5.16
C LYS A 2 -6.19 -70.66 5.48
N THR A 3 -6.95 -69.82 6.22
CA THR A 3 -7.38 -69.82 7.66
C THR A 3 -6.18 -69.69 8.62
N VAL A 4 -6.08 -68.72 9.55
CA VAL A 4 -6.63 -68.67 10.95
C VAL A 4 -6.40 -67.26 11.57
N GLU A 5 -7.45 -66.47 11.93
CA GLU A 5 -8.00 -66.08 13.28
C GLU A 5 -7.02 -65.45 14.32
N ILE A 6 -7.17 -64.21 14.84
CA ILE A 6 -8.16 -63.54 15.75
C ILE A 6 -8.21 -64.05 17.21
N SER A 7 -7.89 -63.17 18.20
CA SER A 7 -8.57 -62.97 19.52
C SER A 7 -7.80 -61.88 20.33
N LYS A 8 -8.31 -60.67 20.64
CA LYS A 8 -9.34 -60.16 21.60
C LYS A 8 -8.92 -60.02 23.08
N ARG A 9 -9.33 -58.87 23.66
CA ARG A 9 -9.53 -58.45 25.09
C ARG A 9 -8.40 -57.59 25.72
N ALA A 10 -8.62 -56.63 26.63
CA ALA A 10 -9.74 -55.79 27.12
C ALA A 10 -9.22 -54.95 28.32
N CYS A 11 -9.78 -53.75 28.57
CA CYS A 11 -9.86 -52.99 29.85
C CYS A 11 -8.56 -52.56 30.57
N SER A 12 -8.46 -51.54 31.42
CA SER A 12 -9.29 -50.38 31.85
C SER A 12 -8.41 -49.59 32.84
N GLU A 13 -8.52 -48.25 32.83
CA GLU A 13 -8.40 -47.30 33.97
C GLU A 13 -7.16 -47.37 34.91
N TRP A 14 -6.56 -46.25 35.32
CA TRP A 14 -6.89 -45.59 36.59
C TRP A 14 -6.45 -44.11 36.58
N PHE A 15 -7.37 -43.25 37.04
CA PHE A 15 -7.12 -41.90 37.55
C PHE A 15 -6.48 -41.96 38.94
N ALA A 16 -5.60 -41.01 39.28
CA ALA A 16 -5.54 -40.44 40.63
C ALA A 16 -4.82 -39.08 40.63
N MET A 17 -5.58 -38.05 40.97
CA MET A 17 -5.18 -36.70 41.36
C MET A 17 -4.37 -36.69 42.67
N ALA A 18 -3.46 -35.73 42.83
CA ALA A 18 -3.35 -34.94 44.06
C ALA A 18 -2.56 -33.64 43.82
N LEU A 19 -3.15 -32.55 44.28
CA LEU A 19 -2.81 -31.15 44.10
C LEU A 19 -2.48 -30.58 45.49
N VAL A 20 -1.33 -29.93 45.71
CA VAL A 20 -1.18 -28.91 46.76
C VAL A 20 -0.16 -27.86 46.32
N ALA A 21 -0.59 -26.60 46.40
CA ALA A 21 0.12 -25.37 46.12
C ALA A 21 0.55 -24.67 47.43
N THR A 22 1.63 -23.88 47.40
CA THR A 22 1.81 -22.54 48.04
C THR A 22 3.26 -22.04 47.80
N LEU A 23 3.54 -20.98 47.02
CA LEU A 23 3.48 -19.52 47.26
C LEU A 23 4.66 -18.93 48.09
N LEU A 24 5.54 -18.11 47.46
CA LEU A 24 6.02 -16.77 47.88
C LEU A 24 7.35 -16.31 47.20
N LEU A 25 7.21 -15.30 46.33
CA LEU A 25 7.95 -14.04 46.07
C LEU A 25 9.43 -13.77 46.53
N PRO A 26 10.11 -12.74 45.94
CA PRO A 26 11.51 -12.73 45.50
C PRO A 26 12.45 -11.85 46.34
N CYS A 27 13.78 -11.96 46.11
CA CYS A 27 14.77 -10.94 46.49
C CYS A 27 15.93 -10.84 45.47
N SER A 28 16.35 -9.60 45.25
CA SER A 28 17.32 -9.06 44.30
C SER A 28 18.79 -9.42 44.57
N GLY A 29 19.66 -9.27 43.57
CA GLY A 29 21.11 -9.22 43.79
C GLY A 29 21.95 -9.18 42.52
N VAL A 30 22.36 -7.98 42.10
CA VAL A 30 23.39 -7.71 41.09
C VAL A 30 24.76 -8.11 41.64
N VAL A 31 25.55 -8.89 40.89
CA VAL A 31 27.02 -8.97 41.08
C VAL A 31 27.71 -9.08 39.71
N TYR A 32 28.52 -8.06 39.39
CA TYR A 32 29.58 -8.11 38.39
C TYR A 32 30.65 -9.13 38.79
N ALA A 33 31.09 -9.98 37.87
CA ALA A 33 32.31 -10.75 38.04
C ALA A 33 33.10 -10.84 36.73
N GLN A 34 34.25 -10.16 36.71
CA GLN A 34 35.36 -10.42 35.80
C GLN A 34 35.77 -11.89 35.91
N LYS A 35 35.97 -12.56 34.77
CA LYS A 35 36.62 -13.87 34.73
C LYS A 35 37.85 -13.80 33.83
N ASN A 36 39.01 -13.78 34.49
CA ASN A 36 40.29 -14.06 33.87
C ASN A 36 40.42 -15.56 33.55
N LYS A 37 41.22 -15.81 32.51
CA LYS A 37 41.59 -17.09 31.90
C LYS A 37 42.07 -18.12 32.93
N ASP A 38 41.61 -19.36 32.75
CA ASP A 38 42.54 -20.49 32.67
C ASP A 38 41.92 -21.68 31.90
N LYS A 39 42.82 -22.52 31.41
CA LYS A 39 42.76 -23.31 30.19
C LYS A 39 42.59 -24.79 30.54
N THR A 40 41.55 -25.45 30.02
CA THR A 40 41.53 -26.92 29.88
C THR A 40 40.69 -27.38 28.67
N THR A 41 41.38 -28.13 27.84
CA THR A 41 41.09 -28.84 26.58
C THR A 41 39.72 -29.53 26.42
N SER A 42 39.07 -29.30 25.27
CA SER A 42 38.05 -30.17 24.65
C SER A 42 38.63 -30.81 23.36
N PRO A 43 38.18 -32.02 22.95
CA PRO A 43 38.76 -32.76 21.82
C PRO A 43 38.42 -32.13 20.45
N PRO A 44 39.26 -32.33 19.41
CA PRO A 44 39.08 -31.68 18.11
C PRO A 44 37.94 -32.30 17.27
N PRO A 45 37.30 -31.52 16.38
CA PRO A 45 36.31 -32.03 15.43
C PRO A 45 36.95 -32.89 14.32
N PRO A 46 36.20 -33.83 13.70
CA PRO A 46 36.72 -34.74 12.66
C PRO A 46 37.14 -34.00 11.38
N PRO A 47 38.11 -34.53 10.61
CA PRO A 47 38.66 -33.89 9.43
C PRO A 47 37.69 -33.86 8.23
N PRO A 48 37.82 -32.89 7.31
CA PRO A 48 36.98 -32.79 6.12
C PRO A 48 37.25 -33.93 5.13
N ALA A 49 36.18 -34.42 4.49
CA ALA A 49 36.23 -35.45 3.47
C ALA A 49 37.08 -35.00 2.27
N ARG A 50 37.91 -35.93 1.76
CA ARG A 50 38.83 -35.73 0.63
C ARG A 50 38.07 -35.51 -0.68
N SER A 51 38.43 -34.44 -1.38
CA SER A 51 38.11 -34.18 -2.78
C SER A 51 38.64 -35.28 -3.70
N ALA A 52 37.81 -35.79 -4.60
CA ALA A 52 38.22 -36.63 -5.73
C ALA A 52 38.57 -35.75 -6.95
N PRO A 53 39.53 -36.18 -7.80
CA PRO A 53 40.24 -35.29 -8.71
C PRO A 53 39.53 -35.02 -10.06
N ALA A 54 39.80 -33.85 -10.63
CA ALA A 54 39.42 -33.46 -11.98
C ALA A 54 40.21 -34.26 -13.05
N PRO A 55 39.61 -34.59 -14.21
CA PRO A 55 40.36 -35.10 -15.35
C PRO A 55 41.04 -33.95 -16.13
N ALA A 56 42.32 -34.14 -16.46
CA ALA A 56 43.15 -33.24 -17.28
C ALA A 56 43.25 -33.77 -18.75
N PRO A 57 43.68 -32.94 -19.73
CA PRO A 57 43.15 -32.93 -21.09
C PRO A 57 44.06 -33.57 -22.16
N ALA A 58 43.47 -33.96 -23.30
CA ALA A 58 44.12 -34.13 -24.62
C ALA A 58 43.00 -34.36 -25.67
N ALA A 59 43.02 -33.94 -26.93
CA ALA A 59 43.83 -33.04 -27.76
C ALA A 59 42.96 -32.73 -29.01
N ARG A 60 43.03 -31.52 -29.57
CA ARG A 60 42.70 -31.24 -31.00
C ARG A 60 44.04 -31.32 -31.77
N PRO A 61 44.13 -31.52 -33.11
CA PRO A 61 43.17 -31.10 -34.14
C PRO A 61 43.03 -32.03 -35.39
N ALA A 62 42.09 -31.73 -36.30
CA ALA A 62 42.27 -31.62 -37.76
C ALA A 62 40.93 -31.71 -38.54
N ALA A 63 40.78 -30.82 -39.52
CA ALA A 63 39.94 -30.97 -40.71
C ALA A 63 40.87 -30.80 -41.93
N PRO A 64 40.47 -31.00 -43.21
CA PRO A 64 39.44 -31.85 -43.81
C PRO A 64 40.05 -32.78 -44.92
N ALA A 65 39.26 -33.69 -45.51
CA ALA A 65 39.66 -34.38 -46.75
C ALA A 65 38.47 -34.66 -47.70
N SER A 66 38.48 -33.90 -48.81
CA SER A 66 38.32 -34.26 -50.23
C SER A 66 37.22 -35.23 -50.74
N GLN A 67 36.55 -34.71 -51.79
CA GLN A 67 35.55 -35.31 -52.69
C GLN A 67 36.07 -36.48 -53.57
N PRO A 68 35.15 -37.15 -54.30
CA PRO A 68 35.01 -36.90 -55.76
C PRO A 68 33.51 -36.78 -56.19
N ALA A 69 33.06 -36.37 -57.38
CA ALA A 69 33.53 -35.54 -58.51
C ALA A 69 32.35 -35.42 -59.52
N ARG A 70 32.05 -34.19 -60.00
CA ARG A 70 31.51 -33.76 -61.34
C ARG A 70 30.17 -34.37 -61.84
N THR A 71 29.18 -33.56 -62.23
CA THR A 71 29.10 -32.85 -63.54
C THR A 71 27.96 -31.80 -63.52
N ALA A 72 28.25 -30.53 -63.81
CA ALA A 72 27.95 -29.77 -65.04
C ALA A 72 26.60 -29.00 -65.05
N ALA A 73 26.69 -27.66 -65.11
CA ALA A 73 25.59 -26.72 -65.39
C ALA A 73 25.49 -26.44 -66.91
N PRO A 74 24.42 -25.78 -67.39
CA PRO A 74 24.61 -24.37 -67.77
C PRO A 74 23.43 -23.39 -67.53
N VAL A 75 23.81 -22.16 -67.13
CA VAL A 75 23.46 -20.80 -67.62
C VAL A 75 21.98 -20.31 -67.71
N GLN A 76 21.81 -19.07 -67.23
CA GLN A 76 20.60 -18.20 -67.04
C GLN A 76 20.03 -17.58 -68.35
N PRO A 77 18.92 -16.78 -68.30
CA PRO A 77 19.04 -15.32 -68.01
C PRO A 77 17.89 -14.65 -67.19
N ARG A 78 18.18 -13.42 -66.75
CA ARG A 78 17.41 -12.43 -65.94
C ARG A 78 16.07 -11.93 -66.53
N SER A 79 15.11 -11.58 -65.64
CA SER A 79 14.38 -10.27 -65.62
C SER A 79 13.29 -10.19 -64.50
N GLN A 80 13.16 -9.03 -63.82
CA GLN A 80 12.09 -8.64 -62.86
C GLN A 80 10.85 -8.01 -63.59
N PRO A 81 9.83 -7.41 -62.90
CA PRO A 81 8.73 -7.91 -62.02
C PRO A 81 7.33 -7.53 -62.65
N PRO A 82 6.10 -7.53 -62.01
CA PRO A 82 5.67 -6.74 -60.82
C PRO A 82 4.55 -7.39 -59.93
N ALA A 83 3.88 -6.58 -59.11
CA ALA A 83 3.24 -6.86 -57.82
C ALA A 83 1.69 -6.99 -57.77
N GLN A 84 1.21 -7.45 -56.59
CA GLN A 84 -0.13 -7.33 -55.93
C GLN A 84 -1.33 -8.19 -56.42
N PRO A 85 -2.39 -8.40 -55.59
CA PRO A 85 -2.47 -8.51 -54.11
C PRO A 85 -3.29 -9.72 -53.60
N SER A 86 -3.10 -10.04 -52.30
CA SER A 86 -3.77 -11.11 -51.54
C SER A 86 -5.23 -10.75 -51.15
N ARG A 87 -6.16 -11.69 -51.35
CA ARG A 87 -7.55 -11.66 -50.86
C ARG A 87 -7.74 -12.74 -49.79
N ASN A 88 -8.31 -12.35 -48.66
CA ASN A 88 -8.74 -13.23 -47.57
C ASN A 88 -10.27 -13.47 -47.67
N PRO A 89 -10.79 -14.70 -47.61
CA PRO A 89 -12.23 -14.96 -47.59
C PRO A 89 -12.73 -15.41 -46.20
N ASN A 90 -13.73 -14.71 -45.66
CA ASN A 90 -14.94 -15.31 -45.06
C ASN A 90 -15.81 -14.23 -44.39
N GLN A 91 -16.87 -13.81 -45.10
CA GLN A 91 -18.10 -13.28 -44.51
C GLN A 91 -19.27 -13.84 -45.32
N VAL A 92 -20.30 -14.32 -44.63
CA VAL A 92 -21.59 -14.73 -45.20
C VAL A 92 -22.61 -13.60 -44.94
N PRO A 93 -23.44 -13.19 -45.92
CA PRO A 93 -24.32 -12.02 -45.82
C PRO A 93 -25.81 -12.38 -45.72
N SER A 94 -26.64 -11.44 -45.24
CA SER A 94 -27.99 -11.05 -45.74
C SER A 94 -28.69 -10.17 -44.68
N SER A 95 -29.53 -9.17 -44.93
CA SER A 95 -29.93 -8.37 -46.10
C SER A 95 -31.07 -7.44 -45.62
N GLY A 96 -31.09 -6.17 -46.03
CA GLY A 96 -32.27 -5.30 -45.89
C GLY A 96 -31.95 -3.81 -46.01
N ASN A 97 -32.28 -3.20 -47.15
CA ASN A 97 -32.19 -1.78 -47.50
C ASN A 97 -33.35 -1.49 -48.51
N PRO A 98 -33.65 -0.26 -49.01
CA PRO A 98 -33.73 1.13 -48.49
C PRO A 98 -35.08 1.85 -48.84
N ASN A 99 -35.14 3.17 -48.54
CA ASN A 99 -35.98 4.28 -49.13
C ASN A 99 -37.10 4.82 -48.21
N GLN A 100 -37.44 6.12 -48.08
CA GLN A 100 -36.96 7.41 -48.61
C GLN A 100 -37.71 8.60 -47.89
N VAL A 101 -37.02 9.74 -47.68
CA VAL A 101 -37.40 11.19 -47.67
C VAL A 101 -38.39 11.86 -46.64
N ARG A 102 -37.81 12.85 -45.91
CA ARG A 102 -38.23 14.18 -45.28
C ARG A 102 -39.56 14.90 -45.69
N PRO A 103 -39.94 16.13 -45.18
CA PRO A 103 -39.67 16.93 -43.95
C PRO A 103 -40.89 17.73 -43.36
N SER A 104 -40.81 18.29 -42.13
CA SER A 104 -41.43 19.59 -41.67
C SER A 104 -41.25 19.78 -40.15
N GLY A 105 -40.87 20.90 -39.53
CA GLY A 105 -40.53 22.24 -39.97
C GLY A 105 -39.91 23.08 -38.81
N ASN A 106 -39.03 24.00 -39.22
CA ASN A 106 -38.63 25.31 -38.65
C ASN A 106 -38.08 25.49 -37.21
N PRO A 107 -36.80 25.91 -37.06
CA PRO A 107 -36.30 26.76 -35.99
C PRO A 107 -36.04 28.21 -36.47
N ASN A 108 -36.58 29.21 -35.77
CA ASN A 108 -36.16 30.62 -35.96
C ASN A 108 -35.15 31.03 -34.86
N GLN A 109 -33.93 31.34 -35.31
CA GLN A 109 -32.95 32.23 -34.66
C GLN A 109 -33.43 33.70 -34.80
N VAL A 110 -32.93 34.71 -34.08
CA VAL A 110 -31.63 35.45 -34.15
C VAL A 110 -31.52 36.29 -32.84
N GLN A 111 -30.38 36.69 -32.25
CA GLN A 111 -29.29 37.48 -32.85
C GLN A 111 -28.03 37.58 -31.95
N PRO A 112 -26.81 37.50 -32.52
CA PRO A 112 -25.55 37.93 -31.92
C PRO A 112 -24.99 39.23 -32.56
N SER A 113 -24.21 40.00 -31.82
CA SER A 113 -23.39 41.14 -32.28
C SER A 113 -21.94 40.89 -31.81
N GLY A 114 -20.89 40.73 -32.61
CA GLY A 114 -20.37 41.50 -33.76
C GLY A 114 -19.22 42.41 -33.24
N ASN A 115 -17.98 42.51 -33.75
CA ASN A 115 -17.30 42.09 -34.99
C ASN A 115 -15.74 42.22 -34.79
N PRO A 116 -14.87 41.58 -35.62
CA PRO A 116 -13.39 41.51 -35.47
C PRO A 116 -12.61 42.38 -36.49
N ASN A 117 -11.27 42.44 -36.37
CA ASN A 117 -10.36 42.77 -37.48
C ASN A 117 -8.98 42.06 -37.36
N GLN A 118 -8.50 41.57 -38.51
CA GLN A 118 -7.17 40.95 -38.79
C GLN A 118 -6.07 42.04 -38.89
N VAL A 119 -4.74 41.79 -38.85
CA VAL A 119 -3.83 41.24 -39.90
C VAL A 119 -2.46 40.81 -39.28
N ARG A 120 -1.71 39.99 -40.03
CA ARG A 120 -0.53 39.10 -39.80
C ARG A 120 0.87 39.81 -39.88
N PRO A 121 2.04 39.11 -40.05
CA PRO A 121 3.15 38.90 -39.10
C PRO A 121 4.49 39.62 -39.45
N SER A 122 5.46 39.72 -38.51
CA SER A 122 6.89 39.93 -38.86
C SER A 122 7.87 39.76 -37.69
N GLY A 123 8.95 38.97 -37.91
CA GLY A 123 10.29 39.21 -37.33
C GLY A 123 10.80 38.26 -36.24
N ASN A 124 11.57 37.24 -36.64
CA ASN A 124 12.64 36.60 -35.85
C ASN A 124 13.99 37.27 -36.26
N PRO A 125 15.20 37.05 -35.69
CA PRO A 125 15.66 36.47 -34.40
C PRO A 125 16.71 37.36 -33.65
N ASN A 126 17.03 37.02 -32.39
CA ASN A 126 18.40 36.86 -31.84
C ASN A 126 18.60 37.28 -30.36
N GLN A 127 19.12 36.29 -29.61
CA GLN A 127 20.21 36.34 -28.63
C GLN A 127 20.10 37.29 -27.41
N VAL A 128 20.16 36.70 -26.20
CA VAL A 128 21.31 36.67 -25.26
C VAL A 128 20.78 36.33 -23.85
N ARG A 129 21.33 35.28 -23.21
CA ARG A 129 21.34 35.05 -21.75
C ARG A 129 22.73 35.52 -21.28
N PRO A 130 23.00 36.14 -20.10
CA PRO A 130 22.46 35.75 -18.79
C PRO A 130 22.33 36.88 -17.71
N SER A 131 21.91 36.47 -16.50
CA SER A 131 22.19 37.06 -15.18
C SER A 131 21.34 38.25 -14.67
N GLY A 132 21.03 38.23 -13.37
CA GLY A 132 20.62 39.40 -12.60
C GLY A 132 19.38 39.22 -11.73
N ASN A 133 19.58 39.02 -10.44
CA ASN A 133 18.58 39.25 -9.38
C ASN A 133 18.01 40.69 -9.45
N PRO A 134 16.77 40.95 -8.99
CA PRO A 134 16.54 42.24 -8.34
C PRO A 134 15.73 42.13 -7.04
N ASN A 135 16.36 42.61 -5.98
CA ASN A 135 15.72 43.15 -4.79
C ASN A 135 15.19 44.58 -5.08
N GLN A 136 14.00 44.85 -4.54
CA GLN A 136 13.47 46.15 -4.06
C GLN A 136 13.22 47.32 -5.04
N VAL A 137 11.95 47.74 -5.08
CA VAL A 137 11.55 49.13 -5.29
C VAL A 137 10.84 49.62 -4.03
N ARG A 138 11.38 50.70 -3.45
CA ARG A 138 10.76 51.52 -2.39
C ARG A 138 9.69 52.41 -3.01
N SER A 139 8.55 52.55 -2.32
CA SER A 139 7.83 53.82 -2.26
C SER A 139 7.56 54.19 -0.81
N SER A 140 7.84 55.47 -0.56
CA SER A 140 8.07 56.18 0.69
C SER A 140 6.79 56.68 1.36
N GLY A 141 6.75 56.55 2.69
CA GLY A 141 5.87 57.29 3.61
C GLY A 141 6.09 56.80 5.05
N ASN A 142 6.71 57.61 5.90
CA ASN A 142 7.05 57.33 7.31
C ASN A 142 6.93 58.65 8.10
N PRO A 143 6.87 58.72 9.44
CA PRO A 143 6.33 57.81 10.48
C PRO A 143 5.26 58.51 11.35
N ASN A 144 4.47 57.74 12.12
CA ASN A 144 4.20 58.13 13.51
C ASN A 144 4.06 56.88 14.38
N GLN A 145 4.88 56.83 15.44
CA GLN A 145 4.97 55.73 16.39
C GLN A 145 3.85 55.80 17.43
N VAL A 146 3.18 54.67 17.69
CA VAL A 146 2.59 54.36 19.00
C VAL A 146 2.82 52.86 19.27
N ARG A 147 3.44 52.55 20.42
CA ARG A 147 3.71 51.20 20.96
C ARG A 147 2.57 50.80 21.95
N PRO A 148 2.48 49.56 22.46
CA PRO A 148 1.32 48.70 22.28
C PRO A 148 0.56 48.42 23.58
N SER A 149 -0.77 48.32 23.53
CA SER A 149 -1.53 47.53 24.51
C SER A 149 -2.96 47.32 24.00
N GLY A 150 -3.35 46.06 23.81
CA GLY A 150 -4.67 45.68 23.31
C GLY A 150 -4.72 44.18 23.04
N ASP A 151 -5.23 43.45 24.02
CA ASP A 151 -5.39 41.99 24.10
C ASP A 151 -6.07 41.40 22.83
N PRO A 152 -5.53 40.33 22.21
CA PRO A 152 -6.10 39.80 20.98
C PRO A 152 -7.34 38.96 21.26
N ASN A 153 -8.46 39.35 20.63
CA ASN A 153 -9.64 38.51 20.46
C ASN A 153 -9.22 37.10 20.06
N GLN A 154 -9.49 36.13 20.94
CA GLN A 154 -9.28 34.71 20.69
C GLN A 154 -10.18 34.27 19.52
N VAL A 155 -9.60 34.22 18.32
CA VAL A 155 -10.08 33.34 17.26
C VAL A 155 -9.95 31.92 17.83
N ARG A 156 -11.09 31.33 18.17
CA ARG A 156 -11.18 29.93 18.61
C ARG A 156 -10.55 29.06 17.51
N PRO A 157 -9.45 28.33 17.76
CA PRO A 157 -8.86 27.50 16.71
C PRO A 157 -9.86 26.42 16.34
N GLY A 158 -10.28 26.38 15.07
CA GLY A 158 -10.81 25.16 14.50
C GLY A 158 -9.79 24.03 14.63
N ALA A 159 -10.22 22.78 14.49
CA ALA A 159 -9.30 21.64 14.46
C ALA A 159 -8.15 21.97 13.49
N ARG A 160 -6.91 21.95 13.97
CA ARG A 160 -5.73 22.15 13.12
C ARG A 160 -5.51 20.83 12.38
N PRO A 161 -5.80 20.75 11.07
CA PRO A 161 -5.56 19.52 10.31
C PRO A 161 -4.06 19.27 10.16
N GLU A 162 -3.24 20.31 10.26
CA GLU A 162 -1.80 20.23 10.06
C GLU A 162 -1.05 21.10 11.08
N TYR A 163 0.05 20.57 11.61
CA TYR A 163 1.10 21.31 12.29
C TYR A 163 2.31 21.45 11.37
N ARG A 164 2.93 22.63 11.32
CA ARG A 164 4.20 22.87 10.60
C ARG A 164 5.23 23.45 11.57
N GLY A 165 6.35 22.76 11.71
CA GLY A 165 7.50 23.20 12.48
C GLY A 165 8.42 24.14 11.70
N SER A 166 9.20 24.96 12.41
CA SER A 166 10.14 25.92 11.83
C SER A 166 11.33 25.28 11.09
N ASN A 167 11.59 24.00 11.35
CA ASN A 167 12.65 23.18 10.73
C ASN A 167 12.18 22.41 9.49
N GLY A 168 11.02 22.76 8.91
CA GLY A 168 10.46 22.10 7.74
C GLY A 168 9.73 20.78 8.04
N SER A 169 9.62 20.41 9.32
CA SER A 169 8.86 19.24 9.75
C SER A 169 7.35 19.54 9.80
N SER A 170 6.50 18.54 9.61
CA SER A 170 5.05 18.71 9.73
C SER A 170 4.33 17.45 10.19
N VAL A 171 3.12 17.64 10.75
CA VAL A 171 2.22 16.57 11.16
C VAL A 171 0.85 16.83 10.56
N LEU A 172 0.33 15.88 9.80
CA LEU A 172 -1.07 15.83 9.38
C LEU A 172 -1.86 14.98 10.39
N TYR A 173 -3.05 15.43 10.75
CA TYR A 173 -3.94 14.74 11.68
C TYR A 173 -5.22 14.31 10.99
N SER A 174 -5.74 13.14 11.38
CA SER A 174 -7.08 12.69 11.04
C SER A 174 -8.14 13.63 11.63
N PRO A 175 -9.40 13.56 11.17
CA PRO A 175 -10.52 14.24 11.82
C PRO A 175 -10.71 13.89 13.30
N SER A 176 -10.28 12.69 13.72
CA SER A 176 -10.27 12.24 15.12
C SER A 176 -9.09 12.79 15.94
N GLY A 177 -8.17 13.53 15.32
CA GLY A 177 -7.02 14.15 15.97
C GLY A 177 -5.79 13.26 16.14
N HIS A 178 -5.76 12.08 15.49
CA HIS A 178 -4.60 11.20 15.48
C HIS A 178 -3.64 11.56 14.34
N PRO A 179 -2.31 11.54 14.55
CA PRO A 179 -1.36 11.76 13.45
C PRO A 179 -1.56 10.71 12.34
N THR A 180 -1.59 11.14 11.08
CA THR A 180 -1.71 10.27 9.90
C THR A 180 -0.45 10.30 9.05
N VAL A 181 0.16 11.48 8.89
CA VAL A 181 1.43 11.65 8.17
C VAL A 181 2.35 12.57 8.98
N VAL A 182 3.60 12.16 9.16
CA VAL A 182 4.63 12.96 9.83
C VAL A 182 5.81 13.12 8.88
N HIS A 183 6.14 14.35 8.53
CA HIS A 183 7.38 14.69 7.85
C HIS A 183 8.39 15.16 8.89
N THR A 184 9.52 14.45 9.01
CA THR A 184 10.56 14.79 9.98
C THR A 184 11.55 15.78 9.38
N SER A 185 12.25 16.52 10.25
CA SER A 185 13.36 17.38 9.82
C SER A 185 14.55 16.62 9.24
N GLY A 186 14.63 15.31 9.49
CA GLY A 186 15.63 14.40 8.92
C GLY A 186 15.29 13.96 7.49
N GLY A 187 14.16 14.40 6.94
CA GLY A 187 13.71 14.02 5.59
C GLY A 187 12.99 12.67 5.54
N ALA A 188 12.60 12.11 6.68
CA ALA A 188 11.75 10.93 6.72
C ALA A 188 10.27 11.31 6.59
N THR A 189 9.49 10.42 5.98
CA THR A 189 8.02 10.50 5.97
C THR A 189 7.45 9.28 6.67
N ILE A 190 6.61 9.47 7.67
CA ILE A 190 6.03 8.41 8.49
C ILE A 190 4.52 8.42 8.30
N PHE A 191 3.94 7.27 8.01
CA PHE A 191 2.53 7.05 7.82
C PHE A 191 1.97 6.24 8.98
N HIS A 192 0.82 6.67 9.50
CA HIS A 192 0.02 5.94 10.48
C HIS A 192 -1.29 5.49 9.85
N ALA A 193 -1.52 4.19 9.86
CA ALA A 193 -2.77 3.60 9.41
C ALA A 193 -3.85 3.72 10.49
N PRO A 194 -5.15 3.78 10.14
CA PRO A 194 -6.26 3.74 11.10
C PRO A 194 -6.21 2.53 12.04
N GLY A 195 -5.60 1.43 11.57
CA GLY A 195 -5.39 0.21 12.34
C GLY A 195 -4.23 0.22 13.34
N GLY A 196 -3.51 1.35 13.47
CA GLY A 196 -2.30 1.48 14.28
C GLY A 196 -1.01 1.11 13.53
N GLY A 197 -1.09 0.66 12.28
CA GLY A 197 0.09 0.37 11.47
C GLY A 197 0.97 1.61 11.29
N ARG A 198 2.29 1.43 11.26
CA ARG A 198 3.27 2.51 11.15
C ARG A 198 4.32 2.15 10.11
N THR A 199 4.48 2.99 9.09
CA THR A 199 5.51 2.83 8.06
C THR A 199 6.30 4.11 7.90
N ALA A 200 7.64 4.04 8.02
CA ALA A 200 8.55 5.15 7.80
C ALA A 200 9.36 4.93 6.51
N ILE A 201 9.42 5.97 5.68
CA ILE A 201 10.21 6.03 4.45
C ILE A 201 11.34 7.04 4.65
N VAL A 202 12.58 6.59 4.52
CA VAL A 202 13.79 7.40 4.68
C VAL A 202 14.59 7.38 3.39
N ALA A 203 14.72 8.54 2.73
CA ALA A 203 15.60 8.70 1.58
C ALA A 203 17.01 9.09 2.03
N ARG A 204 18.03 8.38 1.54
CA ARG A 204 19.46 8.64 1.80
C ARG A 204 20.17 9.03 0.50
N PRO A 205 21.31 9.74 0.56
CA PRO A 205 22.10 10.08 -0.63
C PRO A 205 22.45 8.85 -1.48
N GLY A 206 22.60 9.05 -2.80
CA GLY A 206 22.88 7.96 -3.75
C GLY A 206 21.66 7.14 -4.16
N GLY A 207 20.44 7.61 -3.87
CA GLY A 207 19.19 6.95 -4.25
C GLY A 207 18.82 5.76 -3.37
N ARG A 208 19.45 5.63 -2.19
CA ARG A 208 19.11 4.61 -1.19
C ARG A 208 17.82 5.00 -0.48
N VAL A 209 16.90 4.06 -0.32
CA VAL A 209 15.63 4.28 0.39
C VAL A 209 15.45 3.17 1.42
N ILE A 210 15.11 3.51 2.64
CA ILE A 210 14.80 2.54 3.69
C ILE A 210 13.30 2.68 4.01
N VAL A 211 12.57 1.58 3.90
CA VAL A 211 11.17 1.50 4.31
C VAL A 211 11.10 0.57 5.50
N THR A 212 10.66 1.07 6.65
CA THR A 212 10.63 0.29 7.89
C THR A 212 9.44 0.63 8.76
N ASN A 213 8.90 -0.36 9.46
CA ASN A 213 7.98 -0.13 10.57
C ASN A 213 8.74 0.22 11.86
N GLY A 214 7.99 0.45 12.95
CA GLY A 214 8.56 0.79 14.26
C GLY A 214 9.43 -0.31 14.90
N ARG A 215 9.40 -1.54 14.37
CA ARG A 215 10.18 -2.69 14.85
C ARG A 215 11.40 -3.02 13.99
N GLY A 216 11.65 -2.28 12.91
CA GLY A 216 12.76 -2.57 12.00
C GLY A 216 12.42 -3.60 10.91
N HIS A 217 11.14 -3.86 10.65
CA HIS A 217 10.72 -4.71 9.54
C HIS A 217 10.40 -3.88 8.30
N GLY A 218 10.83 -4.37 7.13
CA GLY A 218 10.61 -3.70 5.85
C GLY A 218 11.72 -4.06 4.87
N TYR A 219 12.21 -3.08 4.12
CA TYR A 219 13.28 -3.30 3.15
C TYR A 219 14.22 -2.11 3.00
N VAL A 220 15.45 -2.44 2.57
CA VAL A 220 16.44 -1.47 2.13
C VAL A 220 16.53 -1.52 0.61
N GLN A 221 16.34 -0.38 -0.03
CA GLN A 221 16.31 -0.21 -1.47
C GLN A 221 17.56 0.54 -1.95
N ARG A 222 18.12 0.11 -3.08
CA ARG A 222 19.16 0.85 -3.80
C ARG A 222 19.10 0.65 -5.31
N PRO A 223 19.51 1.65 -6.11
CA PRO A 223 19.77 1.43 -7.52
C PRO A 223 21.04 0.59 -7.71
N ILE A 224 21.03 -0.28 -8.71
CA ILE A 224 22.17 -1.08 -9.14
C ILE A 224 22.32 -0.97 -10.65
N ALA A 225 23.55 -0.86 -11.14
CA ALA A 225 23.88 -0.96 -12.55
C ALA A 225 24.56 -2.31 -12.78
N VAL A 226 24.05 -3.11 -13.72
CA VAL A 226 24.64 -4.40 -14.06
C VAL A 226 25.29 -4.35 -15.43
N ARG A 227 26.14 -5.36 -15.71
CA ARG A 227 26.82 -5.51 -16.99
C ARG A 227 25.79 -5.53 -18.13
N GLY A 228 26.10 -4.83 -19.23
CA GLY A 228 25.18 -4.67 -20.37
C GLY A 228 24.30 -3.42 -20.31
N GLY A 229 24.62 -2.45 -19.44
CA GLY A 229 23.97 -1.13 -19.40
C GLY A 229 22.56 -1.13 -18.80
N ARG A 230 22.16 -2.24 -18.17
CA ARG A 230 20.85 -2.37 -17.53
C ARG A 230 20.92 -1.83 -16.10
N THR A 231 19.96 -1.02 -15.73
CA THR A 231 19.76 -0.56 -14.35
C THR A 231 18.62 -1.33 -13.71
N PHE A 232 18.79 -1.72 -12.46
CA PHE A 232 17.76 -2.30 -11.62
C PHE A 232 17.70 -1.53 -10.30
N VAL A 233 16.62 -1.74 -9.58
CA VAL A 233 16.49 -1.40 -8.17
C VAL A 233 16.47 -2.71 -7.40
N GLN A 234 17.34 -2.85 -6.42
CA GLN A 234 17.36 -3.98 -5.49
C GLN A 234 16.62 -3.55 -4.22
N ARG A 235 15.68 -4.37 -3.74
CA ARG A 235 15.15 -4.28 -2.38
C ARG A 235 15.60 -5.50 -1.60
N THR A 236 16.34 -5.27 -0.52
CA THR A 236 16.76 -6.31 0.42
C THR A 236 15.82 -6.31 1.62
N TYR A 237 15.16 -7.44 1.85
CA TYR A 237 14.28 -7.70 2.98
C TYR A 237 15.00 -8.57 3.99
N TYR A 238 14.61 -8.48 5.26
CA TYR A 238 15.15 -9.32 6.32
C TYR A 238 14.03 -10.03 7.07
N VAL A 239 13.95 -11.35 6.94
CA VAL A 239 12.88 -12.16 7.53
C VAL A 239 13.50 -13.40 8.17
N ARG A 240 13.13 -13.69 9.43
CA ARG A 240 13.56 -14.88 10.20
C ARG A 240 15.09 -15.09 10.22
N GLY A 241 15.87 -14.01 10.32
CA GLY A 241 17.32 -14.10 10.43
C GLY A 241 18.06 -14.31 9.10
N SER A 242 17.41 -14.09 7.95
CA SER A 242 18.05 -14.20 6.65
C SER A 242 17.64 -13.08 5.70
N PRO A 243 18.60 -12.41 5.04
CA PRO A 243 18.30 -11.42 4.03
C PRO A 243 17.93 -12.11 2.70
N TYR A 244 16.95 -11.56 2.00
CA TYR A 244 16.65 -11.94 0.61
C TYR A 244 16.41 -10.69 -0.23
N ALA A 245 16.67 -10.77 -1.53
CA ALA A 245 16.57 -9.64 -2.44
C ALA A 245 15.47 -9.86 -3.48
N ARG A 246 14.73 -8.81 -3.78
CA ARG A 246 13.86 -8.69 -4.95
C ARG A 246 14.39 -7.58 -5.85
N PHE A 247 14.14 -7.71 -7.15
CA PHE A 247 14.69 -6.83 -8.16
C PHE A 247 13.57 -6.22 -8.99
N TYR A 248 13.78 -4.96 -9.35
CA TYR A 248 12.80 -4.16 -10.04
C TYR A 248 13.48 -3.40 -11.17
N ARG A 249 12.78 -3.23 -12.28
CA ARG A 249 13.24 -2.37 -13.37
C ARG A 249 12.67 -0.97 -13.16
N PRO A 250 13.51 0.08 -13.11
CA PRO A 250 13.01 1.44 -13.11
C PRO A 250 12.40 1.76 -14.49
N VAL A 251 11.18 2.29 -14.49
CA VAL A 251 10.45 2.74 -15.67
C VAL A 251 9.93 4.14 -15.40
N VAL A 252 10.06 5.06 -16.36
CA VAL A 252 9.44 6.39 -16.25
C VAL A 252 8.27 6.43 -17.20
N TYR A 253 7.07 6.72 -16.72
CA TYR A 253 5.89 6.88 -17.57
C TYR A 253 5.12 8.12 -17.14
N ARG A 254 4.84 9.03 -18.10
CA ARG A 254 4.19 10.34 -17.85
C ARG A 254 4.85 11.18 -16.74
N GLY A 255 6.18 11.09 -16.61
CA GLY A 255 6.93 11.82 -15.58
C GLY A 255 6.93 11.16 -14.19
N VAL A 256 6.20 10.06 -13.99
CA VAL A 256 6.21 9.25 -12.77
C VAL A 256 7.24 8.13 -12.91
N SER A 257 8.05 7.91 -11.87
CA SER A 257 9.00 6.80 -11.81
C SER A 257 8.38 5.60 -11.11
N PHE A 258 8.50 4.44 -11.74
CA PHE A 258 7.95 3.17 -11.29
C PHE A 258 9.10 2.19 -11.09
N ASN A 259 8.99 1.36 -10.06
CA ASN A 259 9.82 0.17 -9.91
C ASN A 259 8.96 -1.02 -10.29
N VAL A 260 9.21 -1.66 -11.44
CA VAL A 260 8.39 -2.80 -11.91
C VAL A 260 9.07 -4.09 -11.49
N TYR A 261 8.39 -4.94 -10.71
CA TYR A 261 8.92 -6.22 -10.26
C TYR A 261 9.44 -7.06 -11.42
N THR A 262 10.61 -7.66 -11.23
CA THR A 262 11.32 -8.40 -12.27
C THR A 262 11.83 -9.73 -11.71
N PRO A 263 11.24 -10.87 -12.10
CA PRO A 263 11.64 -12.18 -11.61
C PRO A 263 13.10 -12.50 -11.91
N VAL A 264 13.75 -13.27 -11.02
CA VAL A 264 15.12 -13.77 -11.23
C VAL A 264 15.17 -15.11 -11.98
N ARG A 265 14.03 -15.79 -12.07
CA ARG A 265 13.81 -17.03 -12.81
C ARG A 265 12.41 -17.03 -13.39
N PHE A 266 12.25 -17.64 -14.56
CA PHE A 266 10.95 -17.84 -15.19
C PHE A 266 10.59 -19.32 -15.21
N TYR A 267 9.31 -19.60 -15.04
CA TYR A 267 8.76 -20.92 -15.33
C TYR A 267 8.57 -21.12 -16.83
N SER A 268 8.40 -22.37 -17.26
CA SER A 268 8.02 -22.63 -18.65
C SER A 268 6.64 -22.02 -18.98
N PRO A 269 6.39 -21.54 -20.22
CA PRO A 269 5.06 -21.04 -20.61
C PRO A 269 3.92 -22.02 -20.34
N ARG A 270 4.20 -23.33 -20.44
CA ARG A 270 3.22 -24.39 -20.14
C ARG A 270 2.90 -24.49 -18.65
N PHE A 271 3.84 -24.14 -17.78
CA PHE A 271 3.63 -24.11 -16.33
C PHE A 271 2.81 -22.89 -15.91
N TYR A 272 3.09 -21.71 -16.49
CA TYR A 272 2.21 -20.54 -16.30
C TYR A 272 0.79 -20.85 -16.77
N ALA A 273 0.64 -21.51 -17.93
CA ALA A 273 -0.66 -21.97 -18.41
C ALA A 273 -1.35 -22.96 -17.46
N TRP A 274 -0.58 -23.89 -16.89
CA TRP A 274 -1.07 -24.79 -15.83
C TRP A 274 -1.57 -24.01 -14.61
N GLY A 275 -0.90 -22.92 -14.23
CA GLY A 275 -1.23 -22.06 -13.09
C GLY A 275 -2.64 -21.44 -13.11
N TYR A 276 -3.33 -21.42 -14.26
CA TYR A 276 -4.72 -21.00 -14.37
C TYR A 276 -5.62 -22.02 -15.10
N THR A 277 -5.09 -23.20 -15.41
CA THR A 277 -5.89 -24.27 -16.01
C THR A 277 -6.66 -25.00 -14.91
N PRO A 278 -7.99 -25.17 -15.04
CA PRO A 278 -8.76 -25.96 -14.07
C PRO A 278 -8.22 -27.38 -13.93
N TRP A 279 -8.17 -27.88 -12.70
CA TRP A 279 -7.87 -29.27 -12.42
C TRP A 279 -8.98 -30.18 -12.92
N ARG A 280 -8.66 -31.47 -13.12
CA ARG A 280 -9.65 -32.47 -13.54
C ARG A 280 -10.84 -32.58 -12.58
N ALA A 281 -10.59 -32.34 -11.29
CA ALA A 281 -11.61 -32.22 -10.26
C ALA A 281 -11.18 -31.14 -9.26
N PRO A 282 -12.13 -30.39 -8.66
CA PRO A 282 -11.81 -29.48 -7.56
C PRO A 282 -11.17 -30.23 -6.39
N VAL A 283 -10.18 -29.61 -5.78
CA VAL A 283 -9.45 -30.20 -4.65
C VAL A 283 -9.81 -29.46 -3.36
N ILE A 284 -10.01 -30.22 -2.29
CA ILE A 284 -10.10 -29.67 -0.93
C ILE A 284 -8.69 -29.63 -0.36
N TYR A 285 -8.21 -28.43 -0.08
CA TYR A 285 -6.89 -28.17 0.49
C TYR A 285 -7.04 -27.37 1.77
N SER A 286 -6.36 -27.79 2.84
CA SER A 286 -6.29 -27.04 4.09
C SER A 286 -4.92 -26.39 4.22
N PHE A 287 -4.91 -25.07 4.40
CA PHE A 287 -3.70 -24.32 4.73
C PHE A 287 -3.25 -24.50 6.18
N GLY A 288 -4.05 -25.17 7.02
CA GLY A 288 -3.76 -25.37 8.44
C GLY A 288 -4.09 -24.16 9.33
N TRP A 289 -4.75 -23.13 8.79
CA TRP A 289 -5.24 -22.01 9.58
C TRP A 289 -6.55 -22.38 10.28
N GLY A 290 -6.69 -21.95 11.54
CA GLY A 290 -7.92 -22.09 12.29
C GLY A 290 -8.14 -20.88 13.21
N PRO A 291 -9.22 -20.85 14.00
CA PRO A 291 -9.52 -19.73 14.89
C PRO A 291 -8.40 -19.40 15.90
N ALA A 292 -7.57 -20.39 16.24
CA ALA A 292 -6.41 -20.20 17.12
C ALA A 292 -5.17 -19.61 16.42
N THR A 293 -5.14 -19.58 15.08
CA THR A 293 -4.09 -18.91 14.32
C THR A 293 -4.29 -17.39 14.46
N PRO A 294 -3.36 -16.62 15.06
CA PRO A 294 -3.67 -15.26 15.53
C PRO A 294 -4.25 -14.32 14.47
N TRP A 295 -3.59 -14.21 13.31
CA TRP A 295 -4.06 -13.36 12.22
C TRP A 295 -5.38 -13.84 11.59
N PHE A 296 -5.59 -15.16 11.49
CA PHE A 296 -6.76 -15.73 10.85
C PHE A 296 -7.99 -15.66 11.75
N GLY A 297 -7.83 -15.88 13.06
CA GLY A 297 -8.87 -15.62 14.05
C GLY A 297 -9.24 -14.13 14.08
N PHE A 298 -8.24 -13.25 14.00
CA PHE A 298 -8.43 -11.79 13.99
C PHE A 298 -9.22 -11.31 12.76
N TYR A 299 -8.93 -11.86 11.57
CA TYR A 299 -9.61 -11.50 10.30
C TYR A 299 -10.65 -12.53 9.84
N GLY A 300 -11.11 -13.43 10.71
CA GLY A 300 -11.95 -14.57 10.31
C GLY A 300 -13.31 -14.19 9.71
N GLY A 301 -13.84 -13.02 10.06
CA GLY A 301 -15.06 -12.46 9.45
C GLY A 301 -14.82 -11.74 8.12
N TYR A 302 -13.57 -11.40 7.80
CA TYR A 302 -13.21 -10.65 6.58
C TYR A 302 -12.82 -11.58 5.43
N PHE A 303 -12.09 -12.65 5.73
CA PHE A 303 -11.55 -13.58 4.73
C PHE A 303 -11.91 -15.02 5.09
N THR A 304 -12.45 -15.73 4.11
CA THR A 304 -12.70 -17.17 4.20
C THR A 304 -12.10 -17.86 2.97
N PRO A 305 -11.24 -18.88 3.14
CA PRO A 305 -10.72 -19.64 2.02
C PRO A 305 -11.82 -20.32 1.21
N TYR A 306 -11.55 -20.64 -0.06
CA TYR A 306 -12.48 -21.42 -0.87
C TYR A 306 -12.68 -22.80 -0.24
N PRO A 307 -13.92 -23.33 -0.23
CA PRO A 307 -14.18 -24.67 0.31
C PRO A 307 -13.50 -25.78 -0.52
N SER A 308 -13.32 -25.51 -1.82
CA SER A 308 -12.53 -26.32 -2.74
C SER A 308 -11.97 -25.44 -3.86
N TYR A 309 -10.85 -25.87 -4.44
CA TYR A 309 -10.12 -25.11 -5.46
C TYR A 309 -10.28 -25.80 -6.81
N ALA A 310 -10.87 -25.09 -7.78
CA ALA A 310 -11.07 -25.61 -9.13
C ALA A 310 -9.76 -25.61 -9.96
N GLY A 311 -8.74 -24.88 -9.54
CA GLY A 311 -7.45 -24.78 -10.23
C GLY A 311 -6.45 -23.92 -9.43
N PRO A 312 -5.20 -23.81 -9.87
CA PRO A 312 -4.15 -23.17 -9.08
C PRO A 312 -4.37 -21.66 -8.85
N ASN A 313 -4.98 -20.94 -9.79
CA ASN A 313 -5.26 -19.50 -9.65
C ASN A 313 -6.20 -19.19 -8.48
N PHE A 314 -7.17 -20.07 -8.19
CA PHE A 314 -8.04 -19.95 -7.01
C PHE A 314 -7.26 -20.21 -5.71
N TRP A 315 -6.32 -21.15 -5.73
CA TRP A 315 -5.45 -21.43 -4.60
C TRP A 315 -4.48 -20.26 -4.33
N LEU A 316 -3.88 -19.72 -5.40
CA LEU A 316 -3.00 -18.55 -5.36
C LEU A 316 -3.73 -17.30 -4.85
N THR A 317 -5.01 -17.16 -5.17
CA THR A 317 -5.86 -16.07 -4.64
C THR A 317 -5.92 -16.10 -3.12
N ASP A 318 -6.19 -17.27 -2.54
CA ASP A 318 -6.26 -17.42 -1.08
C ASP A 318 -4.88 -17.34 -0.42
N TYR A 319 -3.86 -17.88 -1.07
CA TYR A 319 -2.48 -17.74 -0.64
C TYR A 319 -2.07 -16.27 -0.53
N MET A 320 -2.39 -15.46 -1.54
CA MET A 320 -2.04 -14.04 -1.58
C MET A 320 -2.84 -13.20 -0.59
N LEU A 321 -4.15 -13.42 -0.48
CA LEU A 321 -4.98 -12.74 0.51
C LEU A 321 -4.50 -13.07 1.93
N ALA A 322 -4.19 -14.33 2.20
CA ALA A 322 -3.65 -14.74 3.49
C ALA A 322 -2.29 -14.11 3.80
N ALA A 323 -1.36 -14.06 2.83
CA ALA A 323 -0.07 -13.41 3.00
C ALA A 323 -0.25 -11.92 3.33
N SER A 324 -1.11 -11.22 2.59
CA SER A 324 -1.39 -9.79 2.82
C SER A 324 -2.00 -9.54 4.21
N LEU A 325 -2.93 -10.40 4.65
CA LEU A 325 -3.54 -10.32 5.98
C LEU A 325 -2.59 -10.70 7.12
N GLN A 326 -1.64 -11.62 6.87
CA GLN A 326 -0.56 -11.91 7.81
C GLN A 326 0.33 -10.70 8.01
N ASP A 327 0.74 -10.04 6.93
CA ASP A 327 1.54 -8.82 6.97
C ASP A 327 0.77 -7.70 7.69
N ALA A 328 -0.53 -7.52 7.39
CA ALA A 328 -1.39 -6.56 8.06
C ALA A 328 -1.52 -6.83 9.57
N TYR A 329 -1.63 -8.09 9.98
CA TYR A 329 -1.67 -8.47 11.39
C TYR A 329 -0.34 -8.19 12.08
N GLN A 330 0.78 -8.55 11.44
CA GLN A 330 2.11 -8.34 11.98
C GLN A 330 2.39 -6.84 12.19
N GLU A 331 1.99 -5.98 11.24
CA GLU A 331 2.13 -4.54 11.37
C GLU A 331 1.39 -4.00 12.60
N ARG A 332 0.18 -4.47 12.85
CA ARG A 332 -0.62 -4.10 14.03
C ARG A 332 -0.02 -4.63 15.33
N PHE A 333 0.47 -5.87 15.32
CA PHE A 333 1.13 -6.49 16.47
C PHE A 333 2.39 -5.71 16.87
N ASP A 334 3.21 -5.35 15.88
CA ASP A 334 4.44 -4.60 16.05
C ASP A 334 4.19 -3.21 16.62
N ALA A 335 3.14 -2.52 16.12
CA ALA A 335 2.74 -1.20 16.56
C ALA A 335 2.16 -1.20 17.98
N ALA A 336 1.34 -2.19 18.33
CA ALA A 336 0.84 -2.38 19.69
C ALA A 336 1.92 -2.84 20.68
N GLY A 337 3.07 -3.28 20.15
CA GLY A 337 4.17 -3.85 20.92
C GLY A 337 3.84 -5.20 21.56
N GLY A 338 2.95 -5.96 20.93
CA GLY A 338 2.41 -7.20 21.45
C GLY A 338 1.04 -7.46 20.84
N ALA A 339 0.12 -8.05 21.62
CA ALA A 339 -1.22 -8.33 21.14
C ALA A 339 -1.93 -7.04 20.69
N PRO A 340 -2.42 -6.96 19.44
CA PRO A 340 -3.13 -5.78 18.95
C PRO A 340 -4.46 -5.59 19.70
N PRO A 341 -5.00 -4.36 19.73
CA PRO A 341 -6.33 -4.11 20.28
C PRO A 341 -7.40 -4.95 19.54
N PRO A 342 -8.56 -5.22 20.17
CA PRO A 342 -9.63 -5.98 19.55
C PRO A 342 -9.99 -5.44 18.17
N TYR A 343 -10.18 -6.36 17.22
CA TYR A 343 -10.58 -5.99 15.87
C TYR A 343 -12.02 -5.44 15.88
N ASP A 344 -12.20 -4.23 15.34
CA ASP A 344 -13.53 -3.65 15.11
C ASP A 344 -13.98 -3.92 13.66
N PRO A 345 -14.94 -4.83 13.44
CA PRO A 345 -15.47 -5.12 12.12
C PRO A 345 -16.57 -4.14 11.68
N SER A 346 -16.89 -3.11 12.45
CA SER A 346 -17.89 -2.10 12.08
C SER A 346 -17.55 -1.48 10.72
N GLY A 347 -18.49 -1.49 9.78
CA GLY A 347 -18.26 -0.98 8.41
C GLY A 347 -17.53 -1.95 7.47
N GLN A 348 -17.12 -3.13 7.94
CA GLN A 348 -16.41 -4.12 7.15
C GLN A 348 -17.29 -4.71 6.05
N VAL A 349 -16.72 -4.85 4.86
CA VAL A 349 -17.25 -5.70 3.79
C VAL A 349 -16.23 -6.77 3.46
N ALA A 350 -16.55 -8.01 3.82
CA ALA A 350 -15.70 -9.18 3.61
C ALA A 350 -15.39 -9.42 2.13
N VAL A 351 -14.25 -10.08 1.86
CA VAL A 351 -13.87 -10.52 0.52
C VAL A 351 -14.80 -11.66 0.09
N ASN A 352 -15.93 -11.29 -0.49
CA ASN A 352 -16.98 -12.23 -0.90
C ASN A 352 -16.56 -13.05 -2.15
N PRO A 353 -17.26 -14.14 -2.49
CA PRO A 353 -16.89 -14.99 -3.62
C PRO A 353 -16.78 -14.28 -4.97
N GLN A 354 -17.59 -13.24 -5.23
CA GLN A 354 -17.48 -12.45 -6.45
C GLN A 354 -16.15 -11.69 -6.49
N VAL A 355 -15.78 -11.02 -5.39
CA VAL A 355 -14.50 -10.31 -5.28
C VAL A 355 -13.32 -11.27 -5.41
N LYS A 356 -13.37 -12.43 -4.73
CA LYS A 356 -12.33 -13.45 -4.87
C LYS A 356 -12.21 -13.98 -6.30
N ASN A 357 -13.31 -14.13 -7.04
CA ASN A 357 -13.28 -14.54 -8.44
C ASN A 357 -12.66 -13.46 -9.35
N MET A 358 -12.84 -12.18 -9.04
CA MET A 358 -12.17 -11.09 -9.76
C MET A 358 -10.66 -11.10 -9.48
N ILE A 359 -10.25 -11.33 -8.23
CA ILE A 359 -8.83 -11.52 -7.89
C ILE A 359 -8.25 -12.74 -8.61
N ALA A 360 -8.98 -13.85 -8.67
CA ALA A 360 -8.53 -15.06 -9.38
C ALA A 360 -8.38 -14.86 -10.89
N GLN A 361 -9.14 -13.93 -11.48
CA GLN A 361 -8.97 -13.50 -12.87
C GLN A 361 -7.74 -12.61 -13.04
N GLU A 362 -7.49 -11.69 -12.10
CA GLU A 362 -6.27 -10.89 -12.09
C GLU A 362 -5.02 -11.78 -11.98
N VAL A 363 -5.02 -12.76 -11.05
CA VAL A 363 -3.93 -13.74 -10.91
C VAL A 363 -3.65 -14.43 -12.25
N ARG A 364 -4.69 -14.84 -12.97
CA ARG A 364 -4.53 -15.42 -14.31
C ARG A 364 -3.88 -14.44 -15.29
N TRP A 365 -4.29 -13.18 -15.29
CA TRP A 365 -3.71 -12.15 -16.16
C TRP A 365 -2.23 -11.93 -15.85
N GLN A 366 -1.85 -11.86 -14.57
CA GLN A 366 -0.46 -11.71 -14.15
C GLN A 366 0.40 -12.93 -14.56
N LEU A 367 -0.14 -14.15 -14.48
CA LEU A 367 0.54 -15.37 -14.95
C LEU A 367 0.75 -15.37 -16.47
N ASP A 368 -0.25 -14.95 -17.25
CA ASP A 368 -0.15 -14.85 -18.70
C ASP A 368 0.85 -13.75 -19.13
N GLN A 369 0.84 -12.62 -18.43
CA GLN A 369 1.85 -11.56 -18.57
C GLN A 369 3.26 -12.08 -18.38
N GLU A 370 3.53 -12.74 -17.25
CA GLU A 370 4.86 -13.24 -16.95
C GLU A 370 5.31 -14.34 -17.91
N SER A 371 4.36 -15.16 -18.40
CA SER A 371 4.62 -16.11 -19.49
C SER A 371 5.12 -15.42 -20.76
N ARG A 372 4.55 -14.27 -21.15
CA ARG A 372 5.01 -13.49 -22.31
C ARG A 372 6.38 -12.86 -22.05
N GLU A 373 6.59 -12.30 -20.85
CA GLU A 373 7.89 -11.75 -20.43
C GLU A 373 9.00 -12.82 -20.50
N SER A 374 8.69 -14.07 -20.13
CA SER A 374 9.64 -15.20 -20.20
C SER A 374 10.15 -15.47 -21.62
N GLN A 375 9.36 -15.13 -22.65
CA GLN A 375 9.70 -15.33 -24.05
C GLN A 375 10.49 -14.14 -24.63
N THR A 376 10.35 -12.95 -24.04
CA THR A 376 10.95 -11.70 -24.52
C THR A 376 12.04 -11.14 -23.61
N GLN A 377 12.63 -11.94 -22.71
CA GLN A 377 13.63 -11.49 -21.71
C GLN A 377 14.85 -10.76 -22.30
N ASN A 378 15.16 -11.02 -23.57
CA ASN A 378 16.29 -10.42 -24.29
C ASN A 378 15.90 -9.17 -25.10
N VAL A 379 14.62 -8.83 -25.13
CA VAL A 379 14.12 -7.62 -25.79
C VAL A 379 14.25 -6.46 -24.80
N GLN A 380 14.99 -5.43 -25.19
CA GLN A 380 15.05 -4.19 -24.40
C GLN A 380 13.66 -3.55 -24.40
N PRO A 381 13.06 -3.28 -23.23
CA PRO A 381 11.75 -2.67 -23.22
C PRO A 381 11.83 -1.23 -23.73
N VAL A 382 10.79 -0.81 -24.45
CA VAL A 382 10.72 0.53 -25.05
C VAL A 382 10.86 1.59 -23.97
N ALA A 383 11.66 2.63 -24.24
CA ALA A 383 11.81 3.76 -23.34
C ALA A 383 10.46 4.44 -23.11
N ASN A 384 10.15 4.77 -21.87
CA ASN A 384 8.90 5.39 -21.43
C ASN A 384 7.61 4.61 -21.74
N ALA A 385 7.70 3.29 -21.95
CA ALA A 385 6.51 2.45 -22.05
C ALA A 385 5.73 2.47 -20.72
N ALA A 386 4.41 2.56 -20.81
CA ALA A 386 3.53 2.36 -19.67
C ALA A 386 3.74 0.95 -19.10
N PRO A 387 3.78 0.79 -17.76
CA PRO A 387 3.60 -0.52 -17.15
C PRO A 387 2.33 -1.19 -17.71
N PRO A 388 2.36 -2.51 -17.98
CA PRO A 388 1.26 -3.16 -18.71
C PRO A 388 -0.12 -2.96 -18.09
N ILE A 389 -0.19 -2.87 -16.77
CA ILE A 389 -1.42 -2.64 -16.00
C ILE A 389 -2.09 -1.29 -16.26
N PHE A 390 -1.36 -0.33 -16.85
CA PHE A 390 -1.89 0.99 -17.23
C PHE A 390 -2.04 1.14 -18.75
N ALA A 391 -1.66 0.12 -19.53
CA ALA A 391 -1.49 0.21 -20.97
C ALA A 391 -2.52 -0.60 -21.76
N ASP A 392 -3.12 -1.62 -21.16
CA ASP A 392 -3.93 -2.60 -21.87
C ASP A 392 -5.43 -2.22 -22.00
N GLY A 393 -5.85 -1.16 -21.31
CA GLY A 393 -7.22 -0.65 -21.33
C GLY A 393 -8.23 -1.55 -20.63
N ASN A 394 -7.79 -2.53 -19.84
CA ASN A 394 -8.65 -3.43 -19.09
C ASN A 394 -8.89 -2.92 -17.67
N ALA A 395 -9.93 -3.44 -17.03
CA ALA A 395 -10.10 -3.28 -15.59
C ALA A 395 -9.16 -4.23 -14.85
N HIS A 396 -8.55 -3.75 -13.78
CA HIS A 396 -7.60 -4.51 -12.96
C HIS A 396 -8.03 -4.52 -11.52
N VAL A 397 -7.79 -5.64 -10.83
CA VAL A 397 -8.05 -5.77 -9.40
C VAL A 397 -6.75 -5.77 -8.61
N PHE A 398 -6.71 -4.99 -7.55
CA PHE A 398 -5.56 -4.87 -6.67
C PHE A 398 -5.94 -5.33 -5.28
N VAL A 399 -4.98 -5.94 -4.60
CA VAL A 399 -5.01 -6.10 -3.15
C VAL A 399 -4.02 -5.09 -2.59
N ALA A 400 -4.48 -4.21 -1.71
CA ALA A 400 -3.63 -3.24 -1.06
C ALA A 400 -2.47 -3.97 -0.36
N SER A 401 -1.24 -3.53 -0.64
CA SER A 401 0.00 -4.14 -0.13
C SER A 401 0.56 -3.42 1.09
N SER A 402 0.10 -2.20 1.34
CA SER A 402 0.54 -1.34 2.43
C SER A 402 -0.60 -0.41 2.85
N SER A 403 -0.40 0.29 3.96
CA SER A 403 -1.32 1.31 4.43
C SER A 403 -1.13 2.62 3.66
N LEU A 404 -2.22 3.18 3.13
CA LEU A 404 -2.28 4.43 2.38
C LEU A 404 -3.39 5.31 2.93
N ILE A 405 -3.22 6.62 2.90
CA ILE A 405 -4.29 7.59 3.20
C ILE A 405 -4.73 8.22 1.88
N VAL A 406 -6.02 8.12 1.56
CA VAL A 406 -6.60 8.61 0.31
C VAL A 406 -7.78 9.53 0.59
N SER A 407 -8.08 10.43 -0.34
CA SER A 407 -9.22 11.35 -0.22
C SER A 407 -10.46 10.78 -0.91
N ALA A 408 -11.49 10.42 -0.14
CA ALA A 408 -12.79 9.99 -0.61
C ALA A 408 -13.83 11.12 -0.42
N GLY A 409 -14.26 11.76 -1.50
CA GLY A 409 -15.32 12.80 -1.42
C GLY A 409 -14.97 13.99 -0.53
N GLY A 410 -13.68 14.33 -0.41
CA GLY A 410 -13.19 15.41 0.45
C GLY A 410 -13.01 15.02 1.93
N GLN A 411 -13.15 13.73 2.26
CA GLN A 411 -12.77 13.17 3.56
C GLN A 411 -11.58 12.21 3.38
N GLU A 412 -10.68 12.14 4.35
CA GLU A 412 -9.60 11.15 4.32
C GLU A 412 -10.09 9.80 4.85
N CYS A 413 -9.69 8.73 4.18
CA CYS A 413 -9.87 7.36 4.66
C CYS A 413 -8.60 6.55 4.41
N GLY A 414 -8.36 5.53 5.23
CA GLY A 414 -7.24 4.62 5.06
C GLY A 414 -7.60 3.48 4.12
N LEU A 415 -6.65 3.09 3.27
CA LEU A 415 -6.62 1.76 2.65
C LEU A 415 -5.53 0.98 3.36
N THR A 416 -5.80 -0.23 3.81
CA THR A 416 -4.79 -1.04 4.50
C THR A 416 -4.62 -2.40 3.86
N SER A 417 -3.49 -3.06 4.16
CA SER A 417 -3.13 -4.32 3.51
C SER A 417 -4.27 -5.36 3.57
N GLY A 418 -4.58 -5.95 2.42
CA GLY A 418 -5.70 -6.88 2.24
C GLY A 418 -7.04 -6.26 1.80
N ASP A 419 -7.17 -4.93 1.74
CA ASP A 419 -8.32 -4.29 1.06
C ASP A 419 -8.26 -4.54 -0.44
N VAL A 420 -9.41 -4.60 -1.10
CA VAL A 420 -9.51 -4.95 -2.52
C VAL A 420 -10.04 -3.77 -3.31
N LEU A 421 -9.33 -3.40 -4.37
CA LEU A 421 -9.60 -2.23 -5.21
C LEU A 421 -9.78 -2.68 -6.66
N GLN A 422 -10.64 -1.98 -7.41
CA GLN A 422 -10.76 -2.14 -8.85
C GLN A 422 -10.39 -0.85 -9.55
N LEU A 423 -9.34 -0.92 -10.38
CA LEU A 423 -9.08 0.11 -11.38
C LEU A 423 -9.97 -0.15 -12.58
N ASN A 424 -10.75 0.87 -12.94
CA ASN A 424 -11.42 0.90 -14.23
C ASN A 424 -10.63 1.82 -15.17
N PRO A 425 -10.54 1.51 -16.48
CA PRO A 425 -9.69 2.22 -17.45
C PRO A 425 -10.12 3.66 -17.76
N SER A 426 -11.03 4.23 -16.97
CA SER A 426 -11.50 5.61 -17.11
C SER A 426 -10.37 6.60 -16.85
N PRO A 427 -10.19 7.62 -17.71
CA PRO A 427 -9.14 8.61 -17.53
C PRO A 427 -9.35 9.42 -16.24
N SER A 428 -8.30 9.55 -15.44
CA SER A 428 -8.22 10.48 -14.33
C SER A 428 -7.96 11.91 -14.84
N ALA A 429 -8.42 12.90 -14.08
CA ALA A 429 -8.13 14.31 -14.37
C ALA A 429 -6.65 14.66 -14.10
N ASP A 430 -6.05 14.03 -13.10
CA ASP A 430 -4.62 14.11 -12.80
C ASP A 430 -3.89 12.91 -13.45
N PRO A 431 -2.89 13.15 -14.32
CA PRO A 431 -2.18 12.07 -15.02
C PRO A 431 -1.32 11.17 -14.12
N THR A 432 -1.14 11.51 -12.84
CA THR A 432 -0.34 10.77 -11.85
C THR A 432 -1.19 9.93 -10.88
N TYR A 433 -2.50 10.10 -10.92
CA TYR A 433 -3.47 9.32 -10.14
C TYR A 433 -4.35 8.47 -11.04
N ALA A 434 -4.98 7.45 -10.46
CA ALA A 434 -6.12 6.77 -11.05
C ALA A 434 -7.24 6.63 -10.03
N ASN A 435 -8.47 6.69 -10.54
CA ASN A 435 -9.66 6.48 -9.72
C ASN A 435 -9.92 4.97 -9.61
N VAL A 436 -9.91 4.45 -8.39
CA VAL A 436 -10.21 3.05 -8.11
C VAL A 436 -11.46 2.93 -7.25
N GLN A 437 -12.25 1.89 -7.47
CA GLN A 437 -13.41 1.57 -6.65
C GLN A 437 -13.01 0.58 -5.56
N VAL A 438 -13.41 0.85 -4.32
CA VAL A 438 -13.20 -0.10 -3.21
C VAL A 438 -14.22 -1.25 -3.33
N LEU A 439 -13.75 -2.49 -3.44
CA LEU A 439 -14.58 -3.69 -3.61
C LEU A 439 -14.78 -4.48 -2.31
N ALA A 440 -13.75 -4.53 -1.46
CA ALA A 440 -13.79 -5.12 -0.13
C ALA A 440 -12.85 -4.33 0.77
N SER A 441 -13.26 -4.12 2.01
CA SER A 441 -12.57 -3.23 2.93
C SER A 441 -12.80 -3.66 4.36
N LYS A 442 -11.78 -3.50 5.20
CA LYS A 442 -11.86 -3.74 6.64
C LYS A 442 -12.55 -2.55 7.33
N GLY A 443 -13.00 -2.75 8.57
CA GLY A 443 -13.99 -1.87 9.19
C GLY A 443 -13.63 -0.38 9.28
N GLN A 444 -12.35 -0.07 9.57
CA GLN A 444 -11.87 1.30 9.77
C GLN A 444 -11.27 1.93 8.51
N ASP A 445 -11.39 1.24 7.38
CA ASP A 445 -10.79 1.61 6.11
C ASP A 445 -11.85 2.28 5.21
N CYS A 446 -11.47 2.66 3.99
CA CYS A 446 -12.39 3.30 3.06
C CYS A 446 -13.62 2.43 2.80
N ALA A 447 -14.81 3.03 2.85
CA ALA A 447 -16.06 2.30 2.64
C ALA A 447 -16.13 1.67 1.24
N THR A 448 -16.68 0.46 1.15
CA THR A 448 -16.89 -0.24 -0.13
C THR A 448 -17.83 0.55 -1.04
N GLY A 449 -17.58 0.51 -2.35
CA GLY A 449 -18.31 1.25 -3.37
C GLY A 449 -17.80 2.67 -3.61
N GLN A 450 -17.02 3.25 -2.67
CA GLN A 450 -16.38 4.55 -2.84
C GLN A 450 -15.37 4.51 -3.99
N ILE A 451 -15.29 5.62 -4.71
CA ILE A 451 -14.24 5.86 -5.71
C ILE A 451 -13.20 6.76 -5.08
N VAL A 452 -11.97 6.27 -4.99
CA VAL A 452 -10.85 6.98 -4.37
C VAL A 452 -9.71 7.16 -5.37
N PRO A 453 -9.07 8.34 -5.41
CA PRO A 453 -7.89 8.57 -6.21
C PRO A 453 -6.68 7.92 -5.51
N VAL A 454 -5.98 7.04 -6.21
CA VAL A 454 -4.73 6.40 -5.76
C VAL A 454 -3.62 6.76 -6.74
N GLN A 455 -2.41 7.02 -6.24
CA GLN A 455 -1.28 7.33 -7.13
C GLN A 455 -0.96 6.12 -8.00
N LEU A 456 -0.56 6.37 -9.25
CA LEU A 456 -0.13 5.29 -10.15
C LEU A 456 1.06 4.51 -9.56
N ALA A 457 1.95 5.19 -8.82
CA ALA A 457 3.08 4.54 -8.15
C ALA A 457 2.61 3.52 -7.10
N ASP A 458 1.61 3.86 -6.29
CA ASP A 458 1.06 2.96 -5.27
C ASP A 458 0.35 1.76 -5.91
N LEU A 459 -0.38 1.96 -7.01
CA LEU A 459 -0.98 0.87 -7.78
C LEU A 459 0.07 -0.07 -8.38
N GLN A 460 1.20 0.46 -8.86
CA GLN A 460 2.32 -0.36 -9.31
C GLN A 460 2.92 -1.17 -8.16
N GLU A 461 3.03 -0.61 -6.96
CA GLU A 461 3.51 -1.34 -5.79
C GLU A 461 2.54 -2.46 -5.37
N MET A 462 1.23 -2.22 -5.43
CA MET A 462 0.22 -3.27 -5.22
C MET A 462 0.35 -4.40 -6.25
N GLN A 463 0.58 -4.06 -7.53
CA GLN A 463 0.83 -5.05 -8.57
C GLN A 463 2.12 -5.83 -8.30
N ASN A 464 3.20 -5.15 -7.91
CA ASN A 464 4.46 -5.80 -7.57
C ASN A 464 4.28 -6.82 -6.45
N HIS A 465 3.61 -6.40 -5.36
CA HIS A 465 3.31 -7.28 -4.23
C HIS A 465 2.51 -8.51 -4.68
N MET A 466 1.47 -8.32 -5.49
CA MET A 466 0.70 -9.42 -6.07
C MET A 466 1.59 -10.38 -6.87
N ARG A 467 2.43 -9.87 -7.79
CA ARG A 467 3.33 -10.71 -8.60
C ARG A 467 4.35 -11.46 -7.75
N GLU A 468 4.91 -10.79 -6.75
CA GLU A 468 5.87 -11.38 -5.81
C GLU A 468 5.24 -12.52 -5.00
N THR A 469 4.01 -12.34 -4.52
CA THR A 469 3.30 -13.36 -3.77
C THR A 469 2.80 -14.50 -4.67
N ILE A 470 2.39 -14.22 -5.91
CA ILE A 470 2.07 -15.25 -6.91
C ILE A 470 3.31 -16.11 -7.19
N ASP A 471 4.47 -15.48 -7.39
CA ASP A 471 5.74 -16.18 -7.65
C ASP A 471 6.11 -17.13 -6.51
N GLN A 472 5.99 -16.66 -5.26
CA GLN A 472 6.16 -17.49 -4.07
C GLN A 472 5.14 -18.64 -4.00
N GLY A 473 3.87 -18.35 -4.28
CA GLY A 473 2.80 -19.33 -4.29
C GLY A 473 2.98 -20.43 -5.35
N LEU A 474 3.50 -20.08 -6.53
CA LEU A 474 3.87 -21.06 -7.57
C LEU A 474 4.99 -21.98 -7.10
N GLY A 475 6.01 -21.42 -6.44
CA GLY A 475 7.08 -22.20 -5.82
C GLY A 475 6.55 -23.18 -4.78
N ASP A 476 5.64 -22.72 -3.92
CA ASP A 476 4.98 -23.54 -2.90
C ASP A 476 4.12 -24.66 -3.51
N LEU A 477 3.34 -24.37 -4.55
CA LEU A 477 2.56 -25.37 -5.29
C LEU A 477 3.45 -26.45 -5.90
N GLN A 478 4.59 -26.05 -6.49
CA GLN A 478 5.54 -26.98 -7.07
C GLN A 478 6.22 -27.86 -6.00
N ALA A 479 6.59 -27.26 -4.86
CA ALA A 479 7.22 -27.96 -3.75
C ALA A 479 6.28 -28.92 -3.02
N LYS A 480 5.00 -28.56 -2.88
CA LYS A 480 3.98 -29.31 -2.14
C LYS A 480 3.09 -30.19 -3.03
N GLN A 481 3.41 -30.33 -4.32
CA GLN A 481 2.63 -31.19 -5.23
C GLN A 481 2.45 -32.60 -4.67
N GLY A 482 1.25 -33.16 -4.80
CA GLY A 482 0.89 -34.46 -4.22
C GLY A 482 0.64 -34.48 -2.73
N GLN A 483 0.87 -33.38 -2.01
CA GLN A 483 0.61 -33.27 -0.58
C GLN A 483 -0.70 -32.51 -0.35
N GLY A 484 -1.42 -32.86 0.73
CA GLY A 484 -2.67 -32.16 1.07
C GLY A 484 -3.74 -32.20 -0.04
N ASN A 485 -3.76 -33.27 -0.85
CA ASN A 485 -4.59 -33.43 -2.06
C ASN A 485 -4.22 -32.55 -3.26
N LEU A 486 -3.13 -31.77 -3.22
CA LEU A 486 -2.66 -31.02 -4.38
C LEU A 486 -2.31 -31.99 -5.53
N PRO A 487 -2.70 -31.69 -6.78
CA PRO A 487 -2.36 -32.55 -7.90
C PRO A 487 -0.84 -32.66 -8.09
N GLN A 488 -0.40 -33.81 -8.59
CA GLN A 488 0.96 -33.96 -9.09
C GLN A 488 1.13 -33.09 -10.34
N ILE A 489 2.24 -32.37 -10.41
CA ILE A 489 2.61 -31.57 -11.57
C ILE A 489 3.46 -32.46 -12.48
N ASP A 490 3.14 -32.52 -13.77
CA ASP A 490 3.96 -33.24 -14.74
C ASP A 490 5.44 -32.77 -14.65
N PRO A 491 6.42 -33.67 -14.48
CA PRO A 491 7.84 -33.31 -14.44
C PRO A 491 8.30 -32.41 -15.59
N ALA A 492 7.71 -32.56 -16.78
CA ALA A 492 8.04 -31.73 -17.95
C ALA A 492 7.63 -30.26 -17.78
N LEU A 493 6.71 -29.94 -16.87
CA LEU A 493 6.26 -28.58 -16.59
C LEU A 493 7.10 -27.88 -15.51
N ARG A 494 7.82 -28.63 -14.66
CA ARG A 494 8.53 -28.10 -13.48
C ARG A 494 9.83 -27.37 -13.81
N ALA A 495 10.18 -27.26 -15.09
CA ALA A 495 11.43 -26.63 -15.50
C ALA A 495 11.39 -25.13 -15.25
N GLU A 496 12.45 -24.64 -14.60
CA GLU A 496 12.72 -23.23 -14.36
C GLU A 496 13.96 -22.82 -15.15
N THR A 497 13.92 -21.63 -15.75
CA THR A 497 15.07 -21.05 -16.45
C THR A 497 15.49 -19.77 -15.76
N PRO A 498 16.78 -19.62 -15.38
CA PRO A 498 17.28 -18.35 -14.87
C PRO A 498 17.03 -17.22 -15.88
N ALA A 499 16.64 -16.05 -15.39
CA ALA A 499 16.50 -14.89 -16.25
C ALA A 499 17.84 -14.50 -16.88
N SER A 500 17.86 -13.98 -18.11
CA SER A 500 19.12 -13.68 -18.83
C SER A 500 20.05 -12.69 -18.11
N TYR A 501 19.51 -11.91 -17.17
CA TYR A 501 20.23 -10.93 -16.35
C TYR A 501 20.55 -11.40 -14.94
N SER A 502 19.97 -12.52 -14.47
CA SER A 502 20.06 -12.90 -13.06
C SER A 502 21.47 -13.22 -12.60
N ALA A 503 22.32 -13.75 -13.50
CA ALA A 503 23.73 -14.01 -13.22
C ALA A 503 24.56 -12.76 -12.89
N TYR A 504 24.06 -11.56 -13.20
CA TYR A 504 24.72 -10.28 -12.91
C TYR A 504 24.11 -9.55 -11.72
N LEU A 505 23.06 -10.11 -11.11
CA LEU A 505 22.42 -9.49 -9.96
C LEU A 505 23.26 -9.75 -8.70
N PRO A 506 23.50 -8.73 -7.87
CA PRO A 506 24.24 -8.88 -6.62
C PRO A 506 23.43 -9.70 -5.61
N ALA A 507 24.14 -10.25 -4.62
CA ALA A 507 23.50 -10.90 -3.46
C ALA A 507 22.71 -9.89 -2.60
N PRO A 508 21.79 -10.37 -1.75
CA PRO A 508 21.15 -9.55 -0.72
C PRO A 508 22.18 -8.84 0.16
N GLU A 509 21.90 -7.61 0.55
CA GLU A 509 22.80 -6.82 1.41
C GLU A 509 22.81 -7.39 2.84
N ALA A 510 23.98 -7.81 3.32
CA ALA A 510 24.12 -8.42 4.65
C ALA A 510 23.80 -7.44 5.80
N ASP A 511 24.03 -6.14 5.60
CA ASP A 511 23.80 -5.08 6.60
C ASP A 511 22.35 -4.54 6.63
N ALA A 512 21.45 -5.10 5.80
CA ALA A 512 20.09 -4.57 5.69
C ALA A 512 19.34 -4.60 7.03
N GLU A 513 19.58 -5.59 7.88
CA GLU A 513 18.96 -5.68 9.22
C GLU A 513 19.35 -4.49 10.10
N ASN A 514 20.64 -4.19 10.24
CA ASN A 514 21.09 -3.12 11.11
C ASN A 514 20.59 -1.76 10.62
N GLU A 515 20.58 -1.55 9.30
CA GLU A 515 20.07 -0.31 8.71
C GLU A 515 18.56 -0.13 8.95
N LEU A 516 17.78 -1.20 8.84
CA LEU A 516 16.35 -1.16 9.18
C LEU A 516 16.14 -0.84 10.66
N GLN A 517 16.85 -1.51 11.56
CA GLN A 517 16.77 -1.27 13.00
C GLN A 517 17.18 0.17 13.37
N GLN A 518 18.29 0.65 12.82
CA GLN A 518 18.77 2.01 13.03
C GLN A 518 17.76 3.04 12.53
N SER A 519 17.21 2.84 11.32
CA SER A 519 16.21 3.72 10.73
C SER A 519 14.90 3.72 11.54
N ALA A 520 14.50 2.58 12.10
CA ALA A 520 13.32 2.50 12.96
C ALA A 520 13.51 3.34 14.24
N GLN A 521 14.66 3.22 14.91
CA GLN A 521 14.98 4.01 16.11
C GLN A 521 15.09 5.51 15.81
N GLU A 522 15.77 5.87 14.71
CA GLU A 522 15.95 7.25 14.29
C GLU A 522 14.60 7.93 14.02
N THR A 523 13.75 7.28 13.22
CA THR A 523 12.43 7.83 12.87
C THR A 523 11.51 7.93 14.07
N ALA A 524 11.56 6.97 15.00
CA ALA A 524 10.80 7.04 16.24
C ALA A 524 11.20 8.24 17.11
N GLY A 525 12.50 8.49 17.29
CA GLY A 525 12.98 9.63 18.05
C GLY A 525 12.63 10.98 17.39
N GLN A 526 12.77 11.07 16.07
CA GLN A 526 12.40 12.27 15.31
C GLN A 526 10.90 12.57 15.39
N GLU A 527 10.07 11.54 15.26
CA GLU A 527 8.62 11.62 15.38
C GLU A 527 8.17 12.07 16.77
N GLU A 528 8.73 11.49 17.82
CA GLU A 528 8.38 11.86 19.18
C GLU A 528 8.76 13.33 19.46
N ALA A 529 9.89 13.80 18.93
CA ALA A 529 10.32 15.19 19.07
C ALA A 529 9.34 16.18 18.40
N ILE A 530 8.85 15.88 17.19
CA ILE A 530 7.89 16.75 16.52
C ILE A 530 6.51 16.69 17.15
N LEU A 531 6.02 15.52 17.55
CA LEU A 531 4.71 15.39 18.19
C LEU A 531 4.65 16.14 19.54
N ARG A 532 5.77 16.16 20.29
CA ARG A 532 5.90 17.00 21.50
C ARG A 532 5.80 18.49 21.21
N GLN A 533 6.30 18.95 20.06
CA GLN A 533 6.21 20.36 19.65
C GLN A 533 4.83 20.72 19.10
N ALA A 534 4.22 19.80 18.36
CA ALA A 534 2.92 19.99 17.73
C ALA A 534 1.77 20.04 18.74
N GLY A 535 1.89 19.27 19.84
CA GLY A 535 0.81 19.08 20.81
C GLY A 535 -0.33 18.20 20.27
N PRO A 536 -1.35 17.90 21.09
CA PRO A 536 -2.54 17.21 20.60
C PRO A 536 -3.29 18.10 19.60
N ALA A 537 -3.83 17.50 18.53
CA ALA A 537 -4.75 18.22 17.66
C ALA A 537 -5.93 18.74 18.51
N ALA A 538 -6.31 20.01 18.35
CA ALA A 538 -7.52 20.53 18.96
C ALA A 538 -8.70 19.71 18.42
N THR A 539 -9.28 18.85 19.26
CA THR A 539 -10.42 18.03 18.87
C THR A 539 -11.58 18.96 18.49
N ALA A 540 -12.11 18.79 17.28
CA ALA A 540 -13.40 19.38 16.95
C ALA A 540 -14.45 18.80 17.91
N PRO A 541 -15.43 19.59 18.37
CA PRO A 541 -16.63 19.02 18.99
C PRO A 541 -17.24 18.00 18.02
N PRO A 542 -17.75 16.85 18.50
CA PRO A 542 -18.31 15.83 17.63
C PRO A 542 -19.38 16.43 16.71
N ALA A 543 -19.27 16.15 15.42
CA ALA A 543 -20.28 16.50 14.45
C ALA A 543 -21.59 15.79 14.84
N LEU A 544 -22.65 16.58 15.03
CA LEU A 544 -24.01 16.09 15.22
C LEU A 544 -24.40 15.20 14.03
N ALA A 545 -24.72 13.94 14.31
CA ALA A 545 -25.32 13.04 13.34
C ALA A 545 -26.66 13.61 12.81
N PRO A 546 -27.03 13.36 11.54
CA PRO A 546 -28.34 13.71 11.03
C PRO A 546 -29.42 12.88 11.74
N GLY A 547 -30.53 13.55 12.06
CA GLY A 547 -31.44 13.18 13.13
C GLY A 547 -32.09 11.79 13.03
N ASP A 548 -32.26 11.18 14.20
CA ASP A 548 -33.48 10.46 14.52
C ASP A 548 -34.20 11.22 15.64
N SER A 549 -35.46 11.49 15.40
CA SER A 549 -36.35 12.28 16.23
C SER A 549 -36.70 11.56 17.53
N GLY A 550 -36.34 12.17 18.66
CA GLY A 550 -37.12 12.03 19.90
C GLY A 550 -36.38 11.49 21.12
N ARG A 551 -35.53 12.33 21.74
CA ARG A 551 -35.60 12.62 23.20
C ARG A 551 -34.66 13.77 23.55
N VAL A 552 -35.22 14.87 24.05
CA VAL A 552 -34.47 16.03 24.56
C VAL A 552 -33.76 15.64 25.87
N PRO A 553 -32.45 15.86 26.03
CA PRO A 553 -31.82 15.93 27.34
C PRO A 553 -32.03 17.33 27.92
N THR A 554 -32.59 17.41 29.13
CA THR A 554 -32.81 18.66 29.85
C THR A 554 -31.46 19.33 30.18
N PRO A 555 -31.25 20.61 29.85
CA PRO A 555 -30.12 21.38 30.36
C PRO A 555 -30.19 21.44 31.89
N GLY A 556 -29.05 21.26 32.57
CA GLY A 556 -28.95 21.57 34.00
C GLY A 556 -29.31 23.04 34.28
N PRO A 557 -29.74 23.37 35.52
CA PRO A 557 -30.17 24.72 35.84
C PRO A 557 -29.05 25.75 35.58
N PRO A 558 -29.36 26.91 34.99
CA PRO A 558 -28.36 27.92 34.69
C PRO A 558 -27.77 28.48 35.99
N THR A 559 -26.44 28.54 36.07
CA THR A 559 -25.70 29.07 37.23
C THR A 559 -25.09 30.44 36.90
N VAL A 560 -25.27 31.41 37.80
CA VAL A 560 -24.65 32.75 37.73
C VAL A 560 -23.57 32.85 38.81
N SER A 561 -22.48 33.56 38.51
CA SER A 561 -21.38 33.79 39.44
C SER A 561 -20.95 35.26 39.43
N GLU A 562 -20.36 35.72 40.54
CA GLU A 562 -19.81 37.07 40.63
C GLU A 562 -18.80 37.36 39.51
N GLY A 563 -18.82 38.58 38.99
CA GLY A 563 -17.93 39.03 37.90
C GLY A 563 -18.47 38.79 36.47
N GLN A 564 -19.54 38.02 36.29
CA GLN A 564 -20.20 37.86 34.99
C GLN A 564 -20.79 39.20 34.49
N THR A 565 -20.81 39.40 33.18
CA THR A 565 -21.42 40.58 32.57
C THR A 565 -22.94 40.44 32.42
N ILE A 566 -23.65 41.56 32.24
CA ILE A 566 -25.10 41.56 31.98
C ILE A 566 -25.45 40.62 30.81
N ASP A 567 -24.68 40.65 29.71
CA ASP A 567 -24.94 39.82 28.53
C ASP A 567 -24.73 38.32 28.79
N GLN A 568 -23.75 37.96 29.64
CA GLN A 568 -23.54 36.58 30.06
C GLN A 568 -24.67 36.06 30.93
N VAL A 569 -25.18 36.89 31.85
CA VAL A 569 -26.34 36.54 32.68
C VAL A 569 -27.60 36.41 31.83
N LEU A 570 -27.83 37.32 30.87
CA LEU A 570 -28.97 37.23 29.95
C LEU A 570 -28.88 36.02 29.01
N ALA A 571 -27.66 35.64 28.59
CA ALA A 571 -27.45 34.44 27.77
C ALA A 571 -27.66 33.14 28.56
N ALA A 572 -27.32 33.12 29.85
CA ALA A 572 -27.48 31.95 30.71
C ALA A 572 -28.90 31.81 31.27
N MET A 573 -29.52 32.91 31.71
CA MET A 573 -30.80 32.91 32.43
C MET A 573 -31.98 33.45 31.64
N GLY A 574 -31.75 34.01 30.45
CA GLY A 574 -32.78 34.71 29.68
C GLY A 574 -33.06 36.11 30.21
N GLN A 575 -34.19 36.70 29.80
CA GLN A 575 -34.59 38.03 30.29
C GLN A 575 -35.15 37.93 31.73
N PRO A 576 -34.81 38.86 32.63
CA PRO A 576 -35.38 38.90 33.98
C PRO A 576 -36.85 39.31 33.95
N ASP A 577 -37.59 38.89 34.98
CA ASP A 577 -38.98 39.27 35.16
C ASP A 577 -39.12 40.78 35.40
N ARG A 578 -38.16 41.39 36.12
CA ARG A 578 -38.11 42.84 36.37
C ARG A 578 -36.68 43.37 36.33
N LYS A 579 -36.52 44.58 35.78
CA LYS A 579 -35.27 45.35 35.78
C LYS A 579 -35.48 46.64 36.57
N ALA A 580 -34.57 46.95 37.48
CA ALA A 580 -34.54 48.22 38.20
C ALA A 580 -33.14 48.84 38.10
N LYS A 581 -33.07 50.17 38.08
CA LYS A 581 -31.80 50.91 38.06
C LYS A 581 -31.80 51.91 39.21
N VAL A 582 -30.80 51.81 40.08
CA VAL A 582 -30.67 52.68 41.26
C VAL A 582 -29.23 53.17 41.33
N ALA A 583 -29.03 54.48 41.15
CA ALA A 583 -27.71 55.09 41.05
C ALA A 583 -26.82 54.40 39.99
N ASN A 584 -25.65 53.87 40.39
CA ASN A 584 -24.71 53.16 39.51
C ASN A 584 -24.91 51.63 39.50
N LYS A 585 -26.08 51.15 39.94
CA LYS A 585 -26.42 49.72 40.00
C LYS A 585 -27.58 49.37 39.07
N ASP A 586 -27.42 48.29 38.32
CA ASP A 586 -28.51 47.62 37.61
C ASP A 586 -28.93 46.39 38.42
N ILE A 587 -30.23 46.17 38.64
CA ILE A 587 -30.77 45.09 39.46
C ILE A 587 -31.75 44.29 38.61
N TYR A 588 -31.45 43.01 38.39
CA TYR A 588 -32.27 42.10 37.59
C TYR A 588 -32.91 41.08 38.53
N VAL A 589 -34.23 41.04 38.52
CA VAL A 589 -35.01 40.14 39.38
C VAL A 589 -35.58 39.03 38.51
N TYR A 590 -35.22 37.80 38.84
CA TYR A 590 -35.79 36.56 38.32
C TYR A 590 -36.68 35.93 39.40
N LYS A 591 -37.50 34.95 39.01
CA LYS A 591 -38.46 34.26 39.85
C LYS A 591 -37.97 33.91 41.27
N ASP A 592 -36.73 33.42 41.38
CA ASP A 592 -36.15 32.93 42.64
C ASP A 592 -34.81 33.59 43.01
N MET A 593 -34.41 34.68 42.33
CA MET A 593 -33.15 35.38 42.63
C MET A 593 -33.10 36.83 42.15
N LYS A 594 -32.31 37.65 42.84
CA LYS A 594 -32.02 39.04 42.48
C LYS A 594 -30.52 39.20 42.25
N ILE A 595 -30.15 39.65 41.06
CA ILE A 595 -28.77 39.87 40.67
C ILE A 595 -28.51 41.37 40.58
N THR A 596 -27.50 41.85 41.31
CA THR A 596 -27.08 43.25 41.28
C THR A 596 -25.77 43.38 40.50
N PHE A 597 -25.78 44.31 39.54
CA PHE A 597 -24.63 44.68 38.74
C PHE A 597 -24.12 46.05 39.17
N VAL A 598 -22.81 46.18 39.33
CA VAL A 598 -22.11 47.48 39.46
C VAL A 598 -21.14 47.57 38.29
N ASN A 599 -21.17 48.66 37.53
CA ASN A 599 -20.35 48.84 36.33
C ASN A 599 -20.50 47.69 35.30
N GLY A 600 -21.71 47.14 35.17
CA GLY A 600 -22.03 46.10 34.18
C GLY A 600 -21.59 44.67 34.54
N LYS A 601 -21.11 44.43 35.77
CA LYS A 601 -20.70 43.10 36.26
C LYS A 601 -21.45 42.71 37.52
N VAL A 602 -21.76 41.42 37.67
CA VAL A 602 -22.40 40.84 38.86
C VAL A 602 -21.52 41.10 40.08
N THR A 603 -22.07 41.75 41.08
CA THR A 603 -21.39 42.02 42.36
C THR A 603 -22.12 41.44 43.56
N ASP A 604 -23.38 41.04 43.40
CA ASP A 604 -24.20 40.46 44.48
C ASP A 604 -25.34 39.62 43.89
N ILE A 605 -25.64 38.47 44.50
CA ILE A 605 -26.70 37.52 44.13
C ILE A 605 -27.46 37.18 45.40
N GLN A 606 -28.76 37.50 45.44
CA GLN A 606 -29.64 37.32 46.61
C GLN A 606 -30.85 36.45 46.31
#